data_AF-A0A485B221-F1
#
_entry.id   AF-A0A485B221-F1
#
_cell.length_a   1.000
_cell.length_b   1.000
_cell.length_c   1.000
_cell.angle_alpha   90.00
_cell.angle_beta   90.00
_cell.angle_gamma   90.00
#
_symmetry.space_group_name_H-M   'P 1'
#
loop_
_entity.id
_entity.type
_entity.pdbx_description
1 polymer ?
#
loop_
_entity_poly.entity_id
_entity_poly.type
_entity_poly.pdbx_seq_one_letter_code
_entity_poly.pdbx_strand_id
1 'polypeptide(L)'
;MENFSGHNLGNLMLKALDNLSVRPLEAINLIKNLLKVEASLIPMSEQPVDLMAIDCEGHEIYGEVNIDQLKLPPRELMLTPQVSATREAVEAIADADLILIGPGSFYTSLLPILLLPDIAQALRRTPAPMVYIDNLGREHSSAGDLQH
;
A
#
# COMPACT_ATOMS: atom_id res chain seq x y z
N MET A 1 -25.92 -10.25 -15.65
CA MET A 1 -25.67 -8.90 -16.18
C MET A 1 -25.00 -8.14 -15.05
N GLU A 2 -23.67 -8.06 -15.08
CA GLU A 2 -22.91 -7.35 -14.05
C GLU A 2 -23.18 -5.85 -14.14
N ASN A 3 -23.41 -5.25 -12.98
CA ASN A 3 -23.89 -3.89 -12.83
C ASN A 3 -22.72 -2.91 -13.02
N PHE A 4 -22.65 -2.22 -14.16
CA PHE A 4 -21.60 -1.23 -14.49
C PHE A 4 -21.70 0.09 -13.70
N SER A 5 -22.64 0.21 -12.76
CA SER A 5 -22.94 1.45 -12.03
C SER A 5 -22.05 1.64 -10.79
N GLY A 6 -20.73 1.79 -10.99
CA GLY A 6 -19.83 2.10 -9.88
C GLY A 6 -18.33 1.90 -10.12
N HIS A 7 -17.95 1.23 -11.20
CA HIS A 7 -16.53 1.00 -11.49
C HIS A 7 -15.93 2.19 -12.23
N ASN A 8 -14.94 2.85 -11.61
CA ASN A 8 -14.10 3.84 -12.28
C ASN A 8 -13.52 3.22 -13.56
N LEU A 9 -13.57 3.94 -14.69
CA LEU A 9 -13.03 3.50 -15.97
C LEU A 9 -11.59 2.98 -15.86
N GLY A 10 -10.77 3.58 -14.99
CA GLY A 10 -9.42 3.12 -14.70
C GLY A 10 -9.38 1.70 -14.10
N ASN A 11 -10.31 1.37 -13.21
CA ASN A 11 -10.38 0.03 -12.59
C ASN A 11 -10.83 -1.02 -13.61
N LEU A 12 -11.71 -0.66 -14.54
CA LEU A 12 -12.10 -1.54 -15.65
C LEU A 12 -10.92 -1.80 -16.60
N MET A 13 -10.12 -0.77 -16.88
CA MET A 13 -8.89 -0.91 -17.68
C MET A 13 -7.87 -1.81 -16.99
N LEU A 14 -7.60 -1.59 -15.69
CA LEU A 14 -6.72 -2.46 -14.91
C LEU A 14 -7.22 -3.90 -14.90
N LYS A 15 -8.53 -4.12 -14.71
CA LYS A 15 -9.10 -5.48 -14.69
C LYS A 15 -9.02 -6.18 -16.04
N ALA A 16 -9.19 -5.44 -17.14
CA ALA A 16 -9.00 -5.99 -18.48
C ALA A 16 -7.54 -6.40 -18.73
N LEU A 17 -6.57 -5.61 -18.26
CA LEU A 17 -5.14 -5.91 -18.38
C LEU A 17 -4.73 -7.10 -17.48
N ASP A 18 -5.29 -7.18 -16.28
CA ASP A 18 -5.14 -8.32 -15.35
C ASP A 18 -5.61 -9.64 -16.01
N ASN A 19 -6.76 -9.61 -16.69
CA ASN A 19 -7.27 -10.77 -17.45
C ASN A 19 -6.35 -11.20 -18.60
N LEU A 20 -5.50 -10.30 -19.10
CA LEU A 20 -4.48 -10.59 -20.12
C LEU A 20 -3.16 -11.08 -19.51
N SER A 21 -3.10 -11.29 -18.19
CA SER A 21 -1.92 -11.72 -17.44
C SER A 21 -0.72 -10.78 -17.62
N VAL A 22 -0.99 -9.48 -17.77
CA VAL A 22 0.02 -8.43 -17.80
C VAL A 22 0.50 -8.19 -16.37
N ARG A 23 1.82 -8.06 -16.14
CA ARG A 23 2.37 -7.69 -14.83
C ARG A 23 1.70 -6.39 -14.33
N PRO A 24 1.25 -6.29 -13.06
CA PRO A 24 0.68 -5.08 -12.48
C PRO A 24 1.45 -3.79 -12.82
N LEU A 25 2.79 -3.81 -12.73
CA LEU A 25 3.62 -2.66 -13.10
C LEU A 25 3.42 -2.23 -14.57
N GLU A 26 3.38 -3.19 -15.51
CA GLU A 26 3.18 -2.91 -16.92
C GLU A 26 1.77 -2.37 -17.18
N ALA A 27 0.76 -2.92 -16.48
CA ALA A 27 -0.61 -2.42 -16.57
C ALA A 27 -0.73 -0.97 -16.09
N ILE A 28 -0.07 -0.64 -14.97
CA ILE A 28 0.03 0.72 -14.44
C ILE A 28 0.72 1.64 -15.45
N ASN A 29 1.85 1.21 -16.04
CA ASN A 29 2.57 2.01 -17.03
C ASN A 29 1.76 2.29 -18.29
N LEU A 30 1.00 1.32 -18.79
CA LEU A 30 0.11 1.51 -19.95
C LEU A 30 -0.96 2.57 -19.67
N ILE A 31 -1.61 2.49 -18.51
CA ILE A 31 -2.66 3.45 -18.12
C ILE A 31 -2.04 4.83 -17.87
N LYS A 32 -0.90 4.88 -17.19
CA LYS A 32 -0.14 6.11 -16.94
C LYS A 32 0.17 6.84 -18.26
N ASN A 33 0.66 6.10 -19.25
CA ASN A 33 0.99 6.65 -20.58
C ASN A 33 -0.26 7.14 -21.33
N LEU A 34 -1.36 6.39 -21.26
CA LEU A 34 -2.64 6.79 -21.85
C LEU A 34 -3.16 8.10 -21.24
N LEU A 35 -3.02 8.26 -19.92
CA LEU A 35 -3.45 9.44 -19.17
C LEU A 35 -2.41 10.57 -19.15
N LYS A 36 -1.25 10.38 -19.78
CA LYS A 36 -0.13 11.34 -19.80
C LYS A 36 0.34 11.77 -18.41
N VAL A 37 0.36 10.83 -17.47
CA VAL A 37 0.90 11.05 -16.12
C VAL A 37 2.42 10.88 -16.17
N GLU A 38 3.16 11.89 -15.75
CA GLU A 38 4.64 11.86 -15.79
C GLU A 38 5.25 11.09 -14.61
N ALA A 39 4.57 11.09 -13.46
CA ALA A 39 5.07 10.46 -12.24
C ALA A 39 5.19 8.94 -12.36
N SER A 40 6.31 8.37 -11.90
CA SER A 40 6.47 6.91 -11.80
C SER A 40 5.54 6.34 -10.73
N LEU A 41 4.76 5.32 -11.10
CA LEU A 41 3.85 4.60 -10.21
C LEU A 41 4.32 3.15 -10.16
N ILE A 42 4.81 2.72 -8.99
CA ILE A 42 5.37 1.38 -8.79
C ILE A 42 4.50 0.70 -7.72
N PRO A 43 3.88 -0.45 -8.03
CA PRO A 43 3.11 -1.18 -7.03
C PRO A 43 4.06 -1.78 -5.99
N MET A 44 3.63 -1.86 -4.73
CA MET A 44 4.44 -2.46 -3.66
C MET A 44 4.74 -3.94 -3.93
N SER A 45 3.84 -4.67 -4.61
CA SER A 45 4.02 -6.07 -5.00
C SER A 45 3.38 -6.34 -6.38
N GLU A 46 3.85 -7.40 -7.04
CA GLU A 46 3.24 -7.94 -8.27
C GLU A 46 2.10 -8.93 -7.97
N GLN A 47 1.94 -9.33 -6.71
CA GLN A 47 0.92 -10.28 -6.29
C GLN A 47 -0.18 -9.57 -5.49
N PRO A 48 -1.46 -9.95 -5.68
CA PRO A 48 -2.53 -9.45 -4.83
C PRO A 48 -2.30 -9.91 -3.40
N VAL A 49 -2.56 -9.01 -2.45
CA VAL A 49 -2.34 -9.22 -1.03
C VAL A 49 -3.41 -8.51 -0.23
N ASP A 50 -3.84 -9.12 0.87
CA ASP A 50 -4.76 -8.55 1.83
C ASP A 50 -4.03 -8.16 3.12
N LEU A 51 -4.52 -7.10 3.75
CA LEU A 51 -4.12 -6.74 5.11
C LEU A 51 -4.92 -7.58 6.12
N MET A 52 -4.24 -8.15 7.11
CA MET A 52 -4.85 -8.90 8.20
C MET A 52 -4.32 -8.38 9.54
N ALA A 53 -5.21 -8.27 10.51
CA ALA A 53 -4.89 -7.93 11.88
C ALA A 53 -5.33 -9.03 12.86
N ILE A 54 -4.64 -9.14 13.98
CA ILE A 54 -5.13 -9.84 15.18
C ILE A 54 -5.55 -8.76 16.19
N ASP A 55 -6.81 -8.77 16.62
CA ASP A 55 -7.30 -7.82 17.63
C ASP A 55 -6.76 -8.13 19.04
N CYS A 56 -7.13 -7.32 20.03
CA CYS A 56 -6.68 -7.50 21.41
C CYS A 56 -7.24 -8.76 22.09
N GLU A 57 -8.32 -9.34 21.56
CA GLU A 57 -8.96 -10.56 22.05
C GLU A 57 -8.46 -11.82 21.31
N GLY A 58 -7.65 -11.65 20.26
CA GLY A 58 -7.07 -12.73 19.47
C GLY A 58 -7.88 -13.10 18.23
N HIS A 59 -8.89 -12.31 17.83
CA HIS A 59 -9.66 -12.55 16.62
C HIS A 59 -8.91 -12.07 15.37
N GLU A 60 -9.04 -12.82 14.29
CA GLU A 60 -8.53 -12.44 12.98
C GLU A 60 -9.49 -11.48 12.27
N ILE A 61 -8.97 -10.33 11.85
CA ILE A 61 -9.69 -9.29 11.13
C ILE A 61 -9.04 -9.11 9.76
N TYR A 62 -9.82 -9.29 8.70
CA TYR A 62 -9.34 -9.24 7.32
C TYR A 62 -9.81 -7.98 6.60
N GLY A 63 -8.92 -7.40 5.79
CA GLY A 63 -9.21 -6.28 4.91
C GLY A 63 -9.03 -4.91 5.56
N GLU A 64 -8.48 -3.97 4.81
CA GLU A 64 -8.16 -2.61 5.26
C GLU A 64 -9.37 -1.90 5.87
N VAL A 65 -10.55 -2.02 5.26
CA VAL A 65 -11.77 -1.35 5.72
C VAL A 65 -12.19 -1.79 7.13
N ASN A 66 -12.03 -3.08 7.46
CA ASN A 66 -12.38 -3.60 8.77
C ASN A 66 -11.32 -3.22 9.82
N ILE A 67 -10.06 -3.19 9.41
CA ILE A 67 -8.93 -2.81 10.27
C ILE A 67 -8.99 -1.32 10.63
N ASP A 68 -9.35 -0.46 9.67
CA ASP A 68 -9.52 0.99 9.89
C ASP A 68 -10.61 1.30 10.93
N GLN A 69 -11.62 0.43 11.05
CA GLN A 69 -12.73 0.56 11.98
C GLN A 69 -12.46 0.01 13.39
N LEU A 70 -11.26 -0.55 13.62
CA LEU A 70 -10.89 -1.04 14.94
C LEU A 70 -10.81 0.11 15.94
N LYS A 71 -11.53 -0.05 17.05
CA LYS A 71 -11.55 0.93 18.15
C LYS A 71 -10.29 0.88 19.00
N LEU A 72 -9.59 -0.25 19.00
CA LEU A 72 -8.37 -0.47 19.74
C LEU A 72 -7.24 -0.82 18.77
N PRO A 73 -5.98 -0.50 19.09
CA PRO A 73 -4.84 -0.91 18.29
C PRO A 73 -4.84 -2.43 18.09
N PRO A 74 -4.63 -2.94 16.87
CA PRO A 74 -4.44 -4.36 16.67
C PRO A 74 -3.19 -4.83 17.40
N ARG A 75 -3.23 -6.04 17.95
CA ARG A 75 -2.09 -6.67 18.59
C ARG A 75 -1.00 -7.00 17.58
N GLU A 76 -1.41 -7.49 16.40
CA GLU A 76 -0.52 -7.83 15.29
C GLU A 76 -1.14 -7.38 13.97
N LEU A 77 -0.30 -6.96 13.03
CA LEU A 77 -0.70 -6.60 11.66
C LEU A 77 0.25 -7.28 10.69
N MET A 78 -0.29 -7.92 9.65
CA MET A 78 0.50 -8.65 8.67
C MET A 78 -0.20 -8.68 7.30
N LEU A 79 0.57 -9.08 6.30
CA LEU A 79 0.09 -9.31 4.94
C LEU A 79 -0.22 -10.80 4.73
N THR A 80 -1.35 -11.08 4.07
CA THR A 80 -1.77 -12.43 3.71
C THR A 80 -2.28 -12.48 2.26
N PRO A 81 -1.74 -13.39 1.41
CA PRO A 81 -0.55 -14.19 1.65
C PRO A 81 0.71 -13.32 1.84
N GLN A 82 1.79 -13.93 2.30
CA GLN A 82 3.09 -13.26 2.27
C GLN A 82 3.52 -13.05 0.81
N VAL A 83 3.88 -11.82 0.46
CA VAL A 83 4.32 -11.44 -0.89
C VAL A 83 5.66 -10.71 -0.82
N SER A 84 6.37 -10.68 -1.95
CA SER A 84 7.63 -9.94 -2.10
C SER A 84 7.39 -8.55 -2.67
N ALA A 85 8.34 -7.65 -2.43
CA ALA A 85 8.29 -6.34 -3.05
C ALA A 85 8.58 -6.41 -4.54
N THR A 86 8.01 -5.48 -5.30
CA THR A 86 8.40 -5.25 -6.70
C THR A 86 9.87 -4.82 -6.75
N ARG A 87 10.66 -5.38 -7.68
CA ARG A 87 12.11 -5.08 -7.78
C ARG A 87 12.35 -3.58 -7.98
N GLU A 88 11.52 -2.97 -8.82
CA GLU A 88 11.54 -1.57 -9.17
C GLU A 88 11.28 -0.67 -7.95
N ALA A 89 10.54 -1.13 -6.94
CA ALA A 89 10.32 -0.37 -5.70
C ALA A 89 11.57 -0.38 -4.81
N VAL A 90 12.25 -1.52 -4.70
CA VAL A 90 13.51 -1.65 -3.96
C VAL A 90 14.62 -0.82 -4.61
N GLU A 91 14.71 -0.86 -5.94
CA GLU A 91 15.64 -0.03 -6.72
C GLU A 91 15.36 1.47 -6.51
N ALA A 92 14.09 1.90 -6.59
CA ALA A 92 13.71 3.30 -6.37
C ALA A 92 14.07 3.81 -4.97
N ILE A 93 13.98 2.96 -3.93
CA ILE A 93 14.40 3.32 -2.56
C ILE A 93 15.92 3.47 -2.46
N ALA A 94 16.68 2.61 -3.16
CA ALA A 94 18.14 2.65 -3.14
C ALA A 94 18.70 3.88 -3.87
N ASP A 95 18.02 4.30 -4.95
CA ASP A 95 18.44 5.42 -5.79
C ASP A 95 17.87 6.78 -5.35
N ALA A 96 17.02 6.81 -4.33
CA ALA A 96 16.38 8.04 -3.86
C ALA A 96 17.38 9.03 -3.23
N ASP A 97 17.26 10.31 -3.58
CA ASP A 97 17.96 11.39 -2.87
C ASP A 97 17.24 11.82 -1.58
N LEU A 98 15.94 11.52 -1.48
CA LEU A 98 15.05 11.86 -0.37
C LEU A 98 13.85 10.91 -0.40
N ILE A 99 13.41 10.44 0.77
CA ILE A 99 12.22 9.59 0.90
C ILE A 99 11.19 10.31 1.75
N LEU A 100 9.99 10.47 1.20
CA LEU A 100 8.83 11.02 1.90
C LEU A 100 7.88 9.87 2.25
N ILE A 101 7.50 9.76 3.52
CA ILE A 101 6.52 8.78 3.99
C ILE A 101 5.29 9.54 4.49
N GLY A 102 4.14 9.32 3.86
CA GLY A 102 2.88 9.99 4.21
C GLY A 102 2.57 11.24 3.37
N PRO A 103 1.47 11.95 3.69
CA PRO A 103 0.48 11.60 4.71
C PRO A 103 -0.37 10.39 4.30
N GLY A 104 -1.06 9.78 5.26
CA GLY A 104 -1.93 8.63 5.03
C GLY A 104 -2.31 7.92 6.32
N SER A 105 -3.38 7.11 6.27
CA SER A 105 -3.78 6.28 7.41
C SER A 105 -2.62 5.35 7.79
N PHE A 106 -2.24 5.36 9.07
CA PHE A 106 -1.03 4.70 9.51
C PHE A 106 -1.10 3.19 9.29
N TYR A 107 -2.16 2.54 9.77
CA TYR A 107 -2.29 1.08 9.68
C TYR A 107 -2.64 0.57 8.28
N THR A 108 -3.41 1.34 7.51
CA THR A 108 -4.06 0.85 6.28
C THR A 108 -3.44 1.42 5.01
N SER A 109 -2.60 2.46 5.09
CA SER A 109 -1.91 3.03 3.93
C SER A 109 -0.39 2.99 4.04
N LEU A 110 0.17 3.34 5.20
CA LEU A 110 1.63 3.47 5.35
C LEU A 110 2.29 2.17 5.81
N LEU A 111 1.77 1.59 6.90
CA LEU A 111 2.33 0.38 7.48
C LEU A 111 2.30 -0.84 6.54
N PRO A 112 1.28 -1.08 5.68
CA PRO A 112 1.26 -2.23 4.78
C PRO A 112 2.48 -2.31 3.87
N ILE A 113 2.97 -1.17 3.39
CA ILE A 113 4.19 -1.08 2.56
C ILE A 113 5.43 -1.50 3.37
N LEU A 114 5.48 -1.12 4.65
CA LEU A 114 6.59 -1.43 5.57
C LEU A 114 6.54 -2.87 6.10
N LEU A 115 5.41 -3.58 5.96
CA LEU A 115 5.28 -4.99 6.31
C LEU A 115 5.99 -5.91 5.30
N LEU A 116 6.34 -5.41 4.11
CA LEU A 116 7.19 -6.13 3.17
C LEU A 116 8.65 -6.12 3.65
N PRO A 117 9.27 -7.28 3.95
CA PRO A 117 10.64 -7.34 4.47
C PRO A 117 11.66 -6.69 3.54
N ASP A 118 11.46 -6.82 2.23
CA ASP A 118 12.34 -6.25 1.20
C ASP A 118 12.33 -4.71 1.23
N ILE A 119 11.15 -4.09 1.37
CA ILE A 119 11.01 -2.64 1.50
C ILE A 119 11.61 -2.16 2.82
N ALA A 120 11.28 -2.82 3.94
CA ALA A 120 11.83 -2.47 5.24
C ALA A 120 13.36 -2.59 5.27
N GLN A 121 13.93 -3.57 4.57
CA GLN A 121 15.37 -3.71 4.42
C GLN A 121 15.98 -2.62 3.53
N ALA A 122 15.34 -2.28 2.41
CA ALA A 122 15.79 -1.22 1.51
C ALA A 122 15.83 0.14 2.24
N LEU A 123 14.77 0.47 2.97
CA LEU A 123 14.68 1.72 3.76
C LEU A 123 15.72 1.80 4.89
N ARG A 124 16.14 0.66 5.46
CA ARG A 124 17.21 0.64 6.48
C ARG A 124 18.62 0.80 5.88
N ARG A 125 18.79 0.46 4.61
CA ARG A 125 20.10 0.46 3.93
C ARG A 125 20.36 1.72 3.12
N THR A 126 19.30 2.39 2.65
CA THR A 126 19.43 3.60 1.86
C THR A 126 20.10 4.72 2.66
N PRO A 127 21.02 5.49 2.05
CA PRO A 127 21.60 6.68 2.68
C PRO A 127 20.66 7.89 2.62
N ALA A 128 19.55 7.79 1.89
CA ALA A 128 18.60 8.87 1.70
C ALA A 128 18.01 9.34 3.03
N PRO A 129 17.95 10.65 3.31
CA PRO A 129 17.16 11.16 4.41
C PRO A 129 15.69 10.76 4.26
N MET A 130 15.05 10.38 5.36
CA MET A 130 13.63 10.06 5.41
C MET A 130 12.86 11.14 6.17
N VAL A 131 11.79 11.64 5.56
CA VAL A 131 10.87 12.61 6.18
C VAL A 131 9.50 11.96 6.29
N TYR A 132 9.03 11.81 7.52
CA TYR A 132 7.65 11.42 7.80
C TYR A 132 6.77 12.67 7.80
N ILE A 133 5.70 12.64 7.02
CA ILE A 133 4.71 13.70 6.91
C ILE A 133 3.44 13.20 7.59
N ASP A 134 3.15 13.79 8.75
CA ASP A 134 1.99 13.44 9.55
C ASP A 134 0.68 13.95 8.93
N ASN A 135 -0.44 13.36 9.35
CA ASN A 135 -1.77 13.75 8.92
C ASN A 135 -2.16 15.12 9.51
N LEU A 136 -2.69 16.02 8.67
CA LEU A 136 -3.13 17.36 9.12
C LEU A 136 -4.42 17.34 9.94
N GLY A 137 -5.21 16.27 9.81
CA GLY A 137 -6.45 16.04 10.56
C GLY A 137 -6.28 14.83 11.49
N ARG A 138 -7.14 14.74 12.52
CA ARG A 138 -7.13 13.58 13.41
C ARG A 138 -7.35 12.30 12.63
N GLU A 139 -6.45 11.35 12.79
CA GLU A 139 -6.70 9.97 12.37
C GLU A 139 -7.78 9.39 13.30
N HIS A 140 -8.89 8.92 12.71
CA HIS A 140 -10.03 8.37 13.46
C HIS A 140 -9.89 6.87 13.70
N SER A 141 -8.85 6.25 13.13
CA SER A 141 -8.45 4.88 13.44
C SER A 141 -7.81 4.84 14.84
N SER A 142 -7.66 3.64 15.39
CA SER A 142 -6.92 3.43 16.64
C SER A 142 -5.44 3.88 16.57
N ALA A 143 -4.91 4.22 15.39
CA ALA A 143 -3.55 4.75 15.26
C ALA A 143 -3.43 6.23 15.66
N GLY A 144 -4.53 6.99 15.71
CA GLY A 144 -4.49 8.41 16.07
C GLY A 144 -3.92 8.67 17.46
N ASP A 145 -4.08 7.72 18.39
CA ASP A 145 -3.52 7.80 19.74
C ASP A 145 -2.00 7.49 19.79
N LEU A 146 -1.40 6.97 18.72
CA LEU A 146 0.03 6.67 18.61
C LEU A 146 0.86 7.82 18.02
N GLN A 147 0.21 8.81 17.40
CA GLN A 147 0.83 9.97 16.74
C GLN A 147 1.12 11.15 17.71
N HIS A 148 0.92 10.95 19.02
CA HIS A 148 1.14 11.96 20.07
C HIS A 148 2.04 11.46 21.20
#